data_AF-A0A8B7E7Q8-F1
#
_entry.id   AF-A0A8B7E7Q8-F1
#
_cell.length_a   1.000
_cell.length_b   1.000
_cell.length_c   1.000
_cell.angle_alpha   90.00
_cell.angle_beta   90.00
_cell.angle_gamma   90.00
#
_symmetry.space_group_name_H-M   'P 1'
#
loop_
_entity.id
_entity.type
_entity.pdbx_description
1 polymer ?
#
loop_
_entity_poly.entity_id
_entity_poly.type
_entity_poly.pdbx_seq_one_letter_code
_entity_poly.pdbx_strand_id
1 'polypeptide(L)'
;MLQLVEPPTKIQKMIECQSYELPAKITETHQKIITEEEEKYQYNNYSCDESVLYFKKLSANATTPMRGSMHAAGFDLFSAEELVIEPNSHKLVKTDIAVKLPKGSYGRVAPRSGLALKSFIDVGAGVVDYDYRGNLGVVLFNHGKNPFVVKCKDRIAQFIVEKIYTPKLIELENVKKFWIYMETYINLDVLKTYKKPWPSCRN
;
A
#
# COMPACT_ATOMS: atom_id res chain seq x y z
N MET A 1 47.34 -35.23 48.41
CA MET A 1 47.26 -34.90 46.97
C MET A 1 46.72 -36.13 46.26
N LEU A 2 45.40 -36.21 46.13
CA LEU A 2 44.71 -37.32 45.49
C LEU A 2 44.50 -36.97 44.02
N GLN A 3 45.04 -37.80 43.13
CA GLN A 3 44.74 -37.81 41.71
C GLN A 3 43.25 -38.11 41.52
N LEU A 4 42.56 -37.25 40.78
CA LEU A 4 41.20 -37.50 40.30
C LEU A 4 41.27 -37.82 38.81
N VAL A 5 40.56 -38.88 38.48
CA VAL A 5 40.49 -39.59 37.21
C VAL A 5 39.62 -38.81 36.21
N GLU A 6 40.04 -38.69 34.94
CA GLU A 6 39.27 -38.04 33.87
C GLU A 6 38.11 -38.91 33.35
N PRO A 7 36.93 -38.33 33.07
CA PRO A 7 35.93 -38.93 32.19
C PRO A 7 36.05 -38.42 30.73
N PRO A 8 35.63 -39.24 29.73
CA PRO A 8 36.05 -39.12 28.33
C PRO A 8 35.29 -38.06 27.52
N THR A 9 36.02 -37.31 26.69
CA THR A 9 35.48 -36.45 25.63
C THR A 9 34.96 -37.26 24.43
N LYS A 10 33.67 -37.58 24.45
CA LYS A 10 32.80 -37.83 23.29
C LYS A 10 31.51 -37.06 23.61
N ILE A 11 31.05 -36.07 22.86
CA ILE A 11 30.41 -36.19 21.55
C ILE A 11 30.74 -34.93 20.72
N GLN A 12 31.77 -35.04 19.89
CA GLN A 12 31.91 -34.30 18.63
C GLN A 12 31.96 -35.38 17.54
N LYS A 13 30.79 -35.64 16.94
CA LYS A 13 30.47 -36.40 15.70
C LYS A 13 28.95 -36.20 15.58
N MET A 14 28.40 -35.47 14.63
CA MET A 14 28.50 -35.67 13.19
C MET A 14 28.51 -34.31 12.47
N ILE A 15 29.70 -33.77 12.17
CA ILE A 15 29.89 -32.93 10.99
C ILE A 15 30.80 -33.75 10.10
N GLU A 16 30.18 -34.69 9.39
CA GLU A 16 30.82 -35.45 8.32
C GLU A 16 29.75 -35.65 7.24
N CYS A 17 29.59 -34.62 6.41
CA CYS A 17 29.19 -34.77 5.02
C CYS A 17 30.09 -33.84 4.24
N GLN A 18 31.25 -34.40 3.88
CA GLN A 18 32.09 -34.09 2.72
C GLN A 18 32.00 -32.67 2.16
N SER A 19 33.09 -31.93 2.32
CA SER A 19 33.53 -30.90 1.39
C SER A 19 33.52 -31.47 -0.04
N TYR A 20 32.45 -31.20 -0.79
CA TYR A 20 32.49 -31.26 -2.24
C TYR A 20 33.09 -29.95 -2.73
N GLU A 21 34.34 -29.98 -3.20
CA GLU A 21 34.84 -28.91 -4.07
C GLU A 21 34.01 -28.95 -5.35
N LEU A 22 33.13 -27.96 -5.54
CA LEU A 22 32.45 -27.74 -6.81
C LEU A 22 33.53 -27.54 -7.90
N PRO A 23 33.48 -28.27 -9.02
CA PRO A 23 34.47 -28.11 -10.08
C PRO A 23 34.43 -26.66 -10.58
N ALA A 24 35.60 -26.02 -10.64
CA ALA A 24 35.81 -24.61 -11.04
C ALA A 24 35.27 -24.22 -12.43
N LYS A 25 34.67 -25.16 -13.18
CA LYS A 25 33.93 -24.90 -14.43
C LYS A 25 32.47 -24.55 -14.22
N ILE A 26 31.87 -24.82 -13.06
CA ILE A 26 30.47 -24.46 -12.76
C ILE A 26 30.36 -22.99 -12.37
N THR A 27 31.40 -22.41 -11.76
CA THR A 27 31.41 -21.03 -11.27
C THR A 27 31.43 -19.98 -12.38
N GLU A 28 32.12 -20.20 -13.50
CA GLU A 28 32.15 -19.21 -14.59
C GLU A 28 30.81 -19.12 -15.35
N THR A 29 30.15 -20.26 -15.59
CA THR A 29 28.81 -20.28 -16.19
C THR A 29 27.75 -19.74 -15.24
N HIS A 30 27.80 -20.08 -13.94
CA HIS A 30 26.87 -19.50 -12.97
C HIS A 30 27.12 -18.01 -12.72
N GLN A 31 28.37 -17.54 -12.72
CA GLN A 31 28.69 -16.12 -12.60
C GLN A 31 28.24 -15.34 -13.84
N LYS A 32 28.38 -15.89 -15.06
CA LYS A 32 27.83 -15.28 -16.28
C LYS A 32 26.32 -15.17 -16.27
N ILE A 33 25.62 -16.23 -15.84
CA ILE A 33 24.15 -16.24 -15.75
C ILE A 33 23.68 -15.22 -14.70
N ILE A 34 24.36 -15.13 -13.55
CA ILE A 34 24.06 -14.13 -12.52
C ILE A 34 24.29 -12.71 -13.06
N THR A 35 25.39 -12.45 -13.78
CA THR A 35 25.64 -11.11 -14.34
C THR A 35 24.69 -10.73 -15.47
N GLU A 36 24.29 -11.68 -16.33
CA GLU A 36 23.32 -11.43 -17.41
C GLU A 36 21.89 -11.26 -16.86
N GLU A 37 21.52 -11.98 -15.80
CA GLU A 37 20.26 -11.79 -15.08
C GLU A 37 20.24 -10.51 -14.25
N GLU A 38 21.36 -10.14 -13.61
CA GLU A 38 21.52 -8.89 -12.86
C GLU A 38 21.53 -7.66 -13.79
N GLU A 39 22.21 -7.70 -14.94
CA GLU A 39 22.16 -6.64 -15.95
C GLU A 39 20.76 -6.50 -16.56
N LYS A 40 20.03 -7.61 -16.76
CA LYS A 40 18.63 -7.60 -17.20
C LYS A 40 17.67 -7.12 -16.10
N TYR A 41 17.98 -7.35 -14.83
CA TYR A 41 17.29 -6.74 -13.69
C TYR A 41 17.56 -5.24 -13.61
N GLN A 42 18.78 -4.82 -13.94
CA GLN A 42 19.21 -3.43 -13.88
C GLN A 42 18.67 -2.61 -15.06
N TYR A 43 18.48 -3.21 -16.24
CA TYR A 43 17.84 -2.57 -17.40
C TYR A 43 16.30 -2.51 -17.30
N ASN A 44 15.70 -3.29 -16.39
CA ASN A 44 14.28 -3.16 -16.03
C ASN A 44 14.01 -2.06 -14.99
N ASN A 45 15.02 -1.31 -14.56
CA ASN A 45 14.87 -0.06 -13.81
C ASN A 45 14.48 1.10 -14.73
N TYR A 46 13.40 0.94 -15.51
CA TYR A 46 12.49 2.07 -15.64
C TYR A 46 11.93 2.29 -14.24
N SER A 47 12.59 3.15 -13.48
CA SER A 47 12.05 3.66 -12.23
C SER A 47 10.69 4.25 -12.57
N CYS A 48 9.63 3.51 -12.27
CA CYS A 48 8.37 4.17 -12.01
C CYS A 48 8.66 5.04 -10.80
N ASP A 49 8.91 6.33 -11.03
CA ASP A 49 9.12 7.30 -9.98
C ASP A 49 8.00 7.09 -8.96
N GLU A 50 8.37 6.71 -7.74
CA GLU A 50 7.45 6.39 -6.64
C GLU A 50 6.56 7.59 -6.27
N SER A 51 6.80 8.76 -6.88
CA SER A 51 6.06 9.99 -6.67
C SER A 51 5.18 10.44 -7.84
N VAL A 52 5.21 9.77 -9.00
CA VAL A 52 4.47 10.23 -10.19
C VAL A 52 3.12 9.50 -10.34
N LEU A 53 2.06 10.29 -10.37
CA LEU A 53 0.72 9.86 -10.78
C LEU A 53 0.57 10.05 -12.29
N TYR A 54 0.33 8.96 -13.02
CA TYR A 54 0.03 9.01 -14.45
C TYR A 54 -1.48 8.93 -14.68
N PHE A 55 -1.96 9.59 -15.73
CA PHE A 55 -3.35 9.47 -16.17
C PHE A 55 -3.43 9.42 -17.70
N LYS A 56 -4.54 8.88 -18.22
CA LYS A 56 -4.87 8.85 -19.65
C LYS A 56 -6.32 9.25 -19.85
N LYS A 57 -6.58 10.12 -20.81
CA LYS A 57 -7.94 10.41 -21.30
C LYS A 57 -8.42 9.26 -22.18
N LEU A 58 -9.63 8.80 -21.92
CA LEU A 58 -10.30 7.70 -22.63
C LEU A 58 -11.24 8.21 -23.72
N SER A 59 -11.64 9.49 -23.67
CA SER A 59 -12.50 10.13 -24.66
C SER A 59 -12.15 11.60 -24.86
N ALA A 60 -12.78 12.24 -25.85
CA ALA A 60 -12.67 13.68 -26.10
C ALA A 60 -13.40 14.53 -25.04
N ASN A 61 -14.33 13.94 -24.28
CA ASN A 61 -15.07 14.65 -23.23
C ASN A 61 -14.27 14.76 -21.92
N ALA A 62 -13.21 13.94 -21.77
CA ALA A 62 -12.38 13.91 -20.59
C ALA A 62 -11.62 15.23 -20.37
N THR A 63 -11.68 15.76 -19.15
CA THR A 63 -10.94 16.96 -18.73
C THR A 63 -9.72 16.55 -17.91
N THR A 64 -8.60 17.26 -18.10
CA THR A 64 -7.36 16.99 -17.38
C THR A 64 -7.54 17.33 -15.90
N PRO A 65 -7.25 16.42 -14.95
CA PRO A 65 -7.28 16.73 -13.53
C PRO A 65 -6.34 17.87 -13.17
N MET A 66 -6.76 18.76 -12.27
CA MET A 66 -5.99 19.95 -11.88
C MET A 66 -5.92 20.08 -10.37
N ARG A 67 -4.79 20.58 -9.84
CA ARG A 67 -4.73 21.02 -8.45
C ARG A 67 -5.16 22.48 -8.37
N GLY A 68 -5.94 22.81 -7.33
CA GLY A 68 -6.34 24.20 -7.07
C GLY A 68 -5.20 25.08 -6.54
N SER A 69 -4.19 24.48 -5.92
CA SER A 69 -2.98 25.17 -5.44
C SER A 69 -1.81 24.19 -5.36
N MET A 70 -0.59 24.71 -5.18
CA MET A 70 0.62 23.89 -5.02
C MET A 70 0.54 22.93 -3.83
N HIS A 71 -0.19 23.32 -2.78
CA HIS A 71 -0.36 22.52 -1.55
C HIS A 71 -1.71 21.79 -1.49
N ALA A 72 -2.48 21.79 -2.58
CA ALA A 72 -3.74 21.05 -2.62
C ALA A 72 -3.46 19.54 -2.53
N ALA A 73 -4.14 18.88 -1.58
CA ALA A 73 -4.01 17.44 -1.36
C ALA A 73 -4.51 16.62 -2.54
N GLY A 74 -5.62 17.04 -3.16
CA GLY A 74 -6.26 16.33 -4.27
C GLY A 74 -6.21 17.06 -5.60
N PHE A 75 -6.40 16.30 -6.67
CA PHE A 75 -6.67 16.80 -8.02
C PHE A 75 -8.18 16.87 -8.24
N ASP A 76 -8.71 18.03 -8.65
CA ASP A 76 -10.10 18.16 -9.06
C ASP A 76 -10.41 17.16 -10.21
N LEU A 77 -11.48 16.38 -10.03
CA LEU A 77 -12.05 15.49 -11.03
C LEU A 77 -13.26 16.15 -11.68
N PHE A 78 -13.42 15.89 -12.97
CA PHE A 78 -14.41 16.55 -13.82
C PHE A 78 -15.35 15.52 -14.43
N SER A 79 -16.63 15.87 -14.58
CA SER A 79 -17.59 15.04 -15.30
C SER A 79 -17.28 15.03 -16.80
N ALA A 80 -17.34 13.86 -17.43
CA ALA A 80 -17.31 13.70 -18.88
C ALA A 80 -18.72 13.64 -19.51
N GLU A 81 -19.76 13.59 -18.68
CA GLU A 81 -21.15 13.45 -19.10
C GLU A 81 -22.06 14.46 -18.41
N GLU A 82 -23.28 14.59 -18.93
CA GLU A 82 -24.33 15.40 -18.33
C GLU A 82 -25.44 14.49 -17.82
N LEU A 83 -25.83 14.68 -16.55
CA LEU A 83 -26.89 13.90 -15.92
C LEU A 83 -27.51 14.66 -14.75
N VAL A 84 -28.67 14.17 -14.30
CA VAL A 84 -29.37 14.68 -13.13
C VAL A 84 -29.38 13.59 -12.05
N ILE A 85 -29.03 14.00 -10.82
CA ILE A 85 -29.13 13.16 -9.64
C ILE A 85 -30.33 13.63 -8.83
N GLU A 86 -31.39 12.82 -8.84
CA GLU A 86 -32.60 13.12 -8.08
C GLU A 86 -32.34 13.17 -6.56
N PRO A 87 -33.17 13.90 -5.80
CA PRO A 87 -33.13 13.90 -4.34
C PRO A 87 -33.14 12.49 -3.76
N ASN A 88 -32.33 12.24 -2.72
CA ASN A 88 -32.18 10.94 -2.05
C ASN A 88 -31.79 9.78 -2.98
N SER A 89 -31.09 10.09 -4.08
CA SER A 89 -30.59 9.11 -5.04
C SER A 89 -29.08 9.21 -5.20
N HIS A 90 -28.52 8.29 -5.98
CA HIS A 90 -27.11 8.29 -6.34
C HIS A 90 -26.92 7.93 -7.81
N LYS A 91 -25.84 8.45 -8.39
CA LYS A 91 -25.42 8.11 -9.75
C LYS A 91 -23.90 7.95 -9.81
N LEU A 92 -23.46 7.02 -10.66
CA LEU A 92 -22.07 6.96 -11.09
C LEU A 92 -21.89 7.98 -12.21
N VAL A 93 -20.98 8.93 -12.00
CA VAL A 93 -20.58 9.93 -12.99
C VAL A 93 -19.21 9.56 -13.54
N LYS A 94 -19.10 9.35 -14.85
CA LYS A 94 -17.83 9.04 -15.51
C LYS A 94 -16.97 10.27 -15.69
N THR A 95 -15.66 10.10 -15.50
CA THR A 95 -14.66 11.15 -15.77
C THR A 95 -13.94 10.96 -17.10
N ASP A 96 -14.07 9.76 -17.70
CA ASP A 96 -13.35 9.33 -18.89
C ASP A 96 -11.82 9.46 -18.77
N ILE A 97 -11.29 9.28 -17.56
CA ILE A 97 -9.86 9.12 -17.33
C ILE A 97 -9.56 7.75 -16.72
N ALA A 98 -8.39 7.20 -17.04
CA ALA A 98 -7.78 6.10 -16.31
C ALA A 98 -6.53 6.62 -15.60
N VAL A 99 -6.18 6.03 -14.46
CA VAL A 99 -5.02 6.42 -13.66
C VAL A 99 -4.08 5.24 -13.43
N LYS A 100 -2.79 5.53 -13.28
CA LYS A 100 -1.78 4.60 -12.78
C LYS A 100 -1.15 5.25 -11.55
N LEU A 101 -1.47 4.67 -10.41
CA LEU A 101 -1.01 5.12 -9.09
C LEU A 101 0.47 4.79 -8.88
N PRO A 102 1.20 5.58 -8.06
CA PRO A 102 2.51 5.19 -7.59
C PRO A 102 2.43 3.95 -6.69
N LYS A 103 3.52 3.17 -6.65
CA LYS A 103 3.58 1.95 -5.82
C LYS A 103 3.45 2.30 -4.33
N GLY A 104 2.81 1.44 -3.55
CA GLY A 104 2.59 1.67 -2.12
C GLY A 104 1.51 2.73 -1.81
N SER A 105 0.65 3.02 -2.79
CA SER A 105 -0.47 3.95 -2.63
C SER A 105 -1.77 3.38 -3.17
N TYR A 106 -2.88 3.96 -2.73
CA TYR A 106 -4.17 3.84 -3.39
C TYR A 106 -4.72 5.23 -3.71
N GLY A 107 -5.69 5.28 -4.61
CA GLY A 107 -6.41 6.50 -4.92
C GLY A 107 -7.66 6.62 -4.07
N ARG A 108 -7.85 7.76 -3.41
CA ARG A 108 -9.12 8.12 -2.77
C ARG A 108 -9.86 9.18 -3.58
N VAL A 109 -11.05 8.85 -4.06
CA VAL A 109 -12.02 9.82 -4.56
C VAL A 109 -12.74 10.41 -3.36
N ALA A 110 -12.60 11.71 -3.15
CA ALA A 110 -13.09 12.42 -1.98
C ALA A 110 -14.07 13.54 -2.37
N PRO A 111 -15.02 13.89 -1.48
CA PRO A 111 -15.95 14.98 -1.73
C PRO A 111 -15.24 16.35 -1.76
N ARG A 112 -15.83 17.30 -2.49
CA ARG A 112 -15.42 18.71 -2.47
C ARG A 112 -16.27 19.45 -1.45
N SER A 113 -15.64 20.17 -0.52
CA SER A 113 -16.34 20.85 0.58
C SER A 113 -17.45 21.79 0.12
N GLY A 114 -17.26 22.48 -1.01
CA GLY A 114 -18.26 23.37 -1.59
C GLY A 114 -19.53 22.66 -2.05
N LEU A 115 -19.42 21.45 -2.62
CA LEU A 115 -20.57 20.65 -3.06
C LEU A 115 -21.29 20.02 -1.87
N ALA A 116 -20.53 19.53 -0.89
CA ALA A 116 -21.07 19.00 0.35
C ALA A 116 -21.88 20.05 1.13
N LEU A 117 -21.35 21.27 1.27
CA LEU A 117 -22.00 22.32 2.05
C LEU A 117 -23.19 22.97 1.33
N LYS A 118 -23.07 23.26 0.02
CA LYS A 118 -24.08 24.05 -0.71
C LYS A 118 -25.20 23.21 -1.29
N SER A 119 -24.88 22.01 -1.75
CA SER A 119 -25.80 21.14 -2.51
C SER A 119 -26.08 19.82 -1.80
N PHE A 120 -25.49 19.60 -0.62
CA PHE A 120 -25.60 18.36 0.15
C PHE A 120 -25.25 17.11 -0.67
N ILE A 121 -24.17 17.23 -1.46
CA ILE A 121 -23.63 16.15 -2.29
C ILE A 121 -22.45 15.50 -1.59
N ASP A 122 -22.50 14.16 -1.51
CA ASP A 122 -21.41 13.35 -0.98
C ASP A 122 -20.84 12.38 -2.03
N VAL A 123 -19.67 11.82 -1.76
CA VAL A 123 -18.98 10.84 -2.60
C VAL A 123 -18.90 9.51 -1.85
N GLY A 124 -19.40 8.42 -2.46
CA GLY A 124 -19.27 7.07 -1.90
C GLY A 124 -18.26 6.18 -2.63
N ALA A 125 -18.05 4.99 -2.06
CA ALA A 125 -17.01 4.02 -2.40
C ALA A 125 -15.59 4.63 -2.30
N GLY A 126 -15.15 5.31 -3.35
CA GLY A 126 -13.98 6.17 -3.33
C GLY A 126 -12.61 5.49 -3.22
N VAL A 127 -12.52 4.17 -3.09
CA VAL A 127 -11.23 3.44 -3.11
C VAL A 127 -10.91 3.02 -4.54
N VAL A 128 -9.72 3.41 -5.02
CA VAL A 128 -9.18 3.05 -6.32
C VAL A 128 -7.89 2.28 -6.11
N ASP A 129 -7.92 0.99 -6.43
CA ASP A 129 -6.79 0.09 -6.24
C ASP A 129 -5.62 0.40 -7.18
N TYR A 130 -4.42 0.02 -6.74
CA TYR A 130 -3.17 0.24 -7.48
C TYR A 130 -3.18 -0.36 -8.89
N ASP A 131 -3.83 -1.51 -9.07
CA ASP A 131 -3.92 -2.26 -10.33
C ASP A 131 -5.17 -1.92 -11.16
N TYR A 132 -6.03 -1.01 -10.67
CA TYR A 132 -7.20 -0.55 -11.43
C TYR A 132 -6.77 0.24 -12.68
N ARG A 133 -7.27 -0.17 -13.85
CA ARG A 133 -6.99 0.49 -15.15
C ARG A 133 -8.26 0.91 -15.89
N GLY A 134 -9.42 0.80 -15.25
CA GLY A 134 -10.70 1.16 -15.84
C GLY A 134 -10.94 2.67 -15.88
N ASN A 135 -12.14 3.04 -16.32
CA ASN A 135 -12.61 4.42 -16.30
C ASN A 135 -12.94 4.85 -14.87
N LEU A 136 -12.21 5.85 -14.37
CA LEU A 136 -12.41 6.40 -13.05
C LEU A 136 -13.81 7.03 -12.96
N GLY A 137 -14.68 6.41 -12.16
CA GLY A 137 -16.02 6.91 -11.90
C GLY A 137 -16.14 7.52 -10.51
N VAL A 138 -17.05 8.48 -10.38
CA VAL A 138 -17.37 9.13 -9.11
C VAL A 138 -18.81 8.78 -8.76
N VAL A 139 -19.02 8.08 -7.63
CA VAL A 139 -20.37 7.81 -7.13
C VAL A 139 -20.81 9.02 -6.30
N LEU A 140 -21.73 9.81 -6.84
CA LEU A 140 -22.29 10.97 -6.16
C LEU A 140 -23.62 10.61 -5.51
N PHE A 141 -23.77 10.97 -4.24
CA PHE A 141 -25.02 10.87 -3.47
C PHE A 141 -25.64 12.26 -3.33
N ASN A 142 -26.91 12.40 -3.68
CA ASN A 142 -27.67 13.62 -3.45
C ASN A 142 -28.53 13.47 -2.18
N HIS A 143 -28.07 14.03 -1.07
CA HIS A 143 -28.85 14.11 0.17
C HIS A 143 -29.70 15.38 0.26
N GLY A 144 -29.64 16.24 -0.75
CA GLY A 144 -30.42 17.45 -0.87
C GLY A 144 -31.89 17.19 -1.23
N LYS A 145 -32.69 18.25 -1.15
CA LYS A 145 -34.13 18.23 -1.49
C LYS A 145 -34.41 18.54 -2.97
N ASN A 146 -33.41 19.05 -3.69
CA ASN A 146 -33.54 19.48 -5.08
C ASN A 146 -32.70 18.57 -5.99
N PRO A 147 -33.09 18.38 -7.26
CA PRO A 147 -32.26 17.68 -8.24
C PRO A 147 -30.90 18.36 -8.40
N PHE A 148 -29.84 17.57 -8.46
CA PHE A 148 -28.48 18.06 -8.70
C PHE A 148 -28.10 17.79 -10.16
N VAL A 149 -27.94 18.86 -10.93
CA VAL A 149 -27.56 18.79 -12.34
C VAL A 149 -26.04 18.79 -12.44
N VAL A 150 -25.48 17.72 -12.98
CA VAL A 150 -24.06 17.60 -13.32
C VAL A 150 -23.91 17.89 -14.79
N LYS A 151 -23.13 18.91 -15.16
CA LYS A 151 -22.80 19.20 -16.55
C LYS A 151 -21.45 18.63 -16.92
N CYS A 152 -21.23 18.46 -18.23
CA CYS A 152 -19.91 18.13 -18.75
C CYS A 152 -18.91 19.21 -18.30
N LYS A 153 -17.74 18.78 -17.83
CA LYS A 153 -16.65 19.61 -17.27
C LYS A 153 -16.96 20.25 -15.91
N ASP A 154 -18.05 19.90 -15.23
CA ASP A 154 -18.23 20.29 -13.84
C ASP A 154 -17.24 19.55 -12.94
N ARG A 155 -16.71 20.27 -11.94
CA ARG A 155 -15.82 19.69 -10.91
C ARG A 155 -16.63 18.98 -9.85
N ILE A 156 -16.61 17.65 -9.87
CA ILE A 156 -17.53 16.80 -9.08
C ILE A 156 -16.90 16.19 -7.84
N ALA A 157 -15.60 15.92 -7.85
CA ALA A 157 -14.87 15.31 -6.74
C ALA A 157 -13.40 15.72 -6.77
N GLN A 158 -12.61 15.23 -5.82
CA GLN A 158 -11.15 15.35 -5.86
C GLN A 158 -10.49 13.98 -5.67
N PHE A 159 -9.36 13.76 -6.34
CA PHE A 159 -8.59 12.53 -6.27
C PHE A 159 -7.34 12.74 -5.43
N ILE A 160 -7.22 12.02 -4.33
CA ILE A 160 -6.12 12.09 -3.37
C ILE A 160 -5.32 10.80 -3.45
N VAL A 161 -4.00 10.89 -3.50
CA VAL A 161 -3.12 9.72 -3.48
C VAL A 161 -2.67 9.49 -2.03
N GLU A 162 -3.04 8.36 -1.46
CA GLU A 162 -2.77 8.04 -0.06
C GLU A 162 -1.79 6.87 0.04
N LYS A 163 -0.76 7.04 0.87
CA LYS A 163 0.21 5.97 1.16
C LYS A 163 -0.43 4.92 2.05
N ILE A 164 -0.19 3.65 1.74
CA ILE A 164 -0.74 2.51 2.48
C ILE A 164 0.31 1.44 2.72
N TYR A 165 0.02 0.60 3.72
CA TYR A 165 0.67 -0.69 3.89
C TYR A 165 -0.21 -1.78 3.29
N THR A 166 0.43 -2.76 2.65
CA THR A 166 -0.22 -3.97 2.11
C THR A 166 0.32 -5.20 2.85
N PRO A 167 -0.07 -5.40 4.13
CA PRO A 167 0.49 -6.47 4.95
C PRO A 167 -0.02 -7.84 4.50
N LYS A 168 0.78 -8.88 4.77
CA LYS A 168 0.32 -10.26 4.65
C LYS A 168 -0.65 -10.57 5.80
N LEU A 169 -1.84 -11.04 5.47
CA LEU A 169 -2.81 -11.52 6.46
C LEU A 169 -2.45 -12.96 6.88
N ILE A 170 -2.34 -13.20 8.18
CA ILE A 170 -2.03 -14.52 8.75
C ILE A 170 -3.10 -14.83 9.80
N GLU A 171 -3.88 -15.89 9.56
CA GLU A 171 -4.84 -16.42 10.54
C GLU A 171 -4.11 -17.23 11.62
N LEU A 172 -4.52 -17.08 12.89
CA LEU A 172 -3.97 -17.84 14.01
C LEU A 172 -5.01 -18.82 14.55
N GLU A 173 -4.65 -20.10 14.63
CA GLU A 173 -5.54 -21.21 14.99
C GLU A 173 -6.10 -21.12 16.42
N ASN A 174 -5.42 -20.42 17.33
CA ASN A 174 -5.92 -20.26 18.69
C ASN A 174 -5.54 -18.93 19.33
N VAL A 175 -6.38 -18.52 20.29
CA VAL A 175 -6.25 -17.27 21.04
C VAL A 175 -4.96 -17.22 21.87
N LYS A 176 -4.43 -18.36 22.31
CA LYS A 176 -3.14 -18.41 23.04
C LYS A 176 -1.96 -18.00 22.17
N LYS A 177 -1.88 -18.48 20.91
CA LYS A 177 -0.88 -18.02 19.93
C LYS A 177 -1.08 -16.53 19.63
N PHE A 178 -2.32 -16.06 19.55
CA PHE A 178 -2.62 -14.63 19.35
C PHE A 178 -2.00 -13.74 20.46
N TRP A 179 -2.19 -14.09 21.74
CA TRP A 179 -1.59 -13.31 22.84
C TRP A 179 -0.06 -13.38 22.88
N ILE A 180 0.53 -14.55 22.62
CA ILE A 180 2.01 -14.68 22.55
C ILE A 180 2.57 -13.81 21.43
N TYR A 181 2.00 -13.83 20.23
CA TYR A 181 2.48 -12.99 19.12
C TYR A 181 2.37 -11.50 19.45
N MET A 182 1.30 -11.07 20.12
CA MET A 182 1.15 -9.66 20.52
C MET A 182 2.13 -9.25 21.64
N GLU A 183 2.35 -10.08 22.66
CA GLU A 183 3.27 -9.78 23.77
C GLU A 183 4.76 -9.89 23.38
N THR A 184 5.11 -10.80 22.47
CA THR A 184 6.49 -10.94 21.97
C THR A 184 6.88 -9.72 21.13
N TYR A 185 5.94 -9.14 20.38
CA TYR A 185 6.16 -7.90 19.64
C TYR A 185 6.22 -6.66 20.55
N ILE A 186 5.51 -6.64 21.68
CA ILE A 186 5.63 -5.54 22.67
C ILE A 186 7.00 -5.57 23.36
N ASN A 187 7.59 -6.75 23.59
CA ASN A 187 8.87 -6.86 24.29
C ASN A 187 10.11 -6.56 23.44
N LEU A 188 10.02 -6.56 22.10
CA LEU A 188 11.17 -6.25 21.24
C LEU A 188 11.50 -4.75 21.16
N ASP A 189 10.53 -3.86 21.38
CA ASP A 189 10.75 -2.40 21.36
C ASP A 189 10.80 -1.73 22.74
N VAL A 190 10.30 -2.37 23.82
CA VAL A 190 10.21 -1.73 25.15
C VAL A 190 11.38 -2.07 26.10
N LEU A 191 12.16 -3.12 25.83
CA LEU A 191 13.23 -3.55 26.74
C LEU A 191 14.58 -2.79 26.62
N LYS A 192 14.68 -1.75 25.79
CA LYS A 192 15.89 -0.89 25.75
C LYS A 192 15.92 0.23 26.80
N THR A 193 14.80 0.53 27.48
CA THR A 193 14.71 1.79 28.28
C THR A 193 14.45 1.64 29.78
N TYR A 194 14.18 0.44 30.31
CA TYR A 194 13.95 0.28 31.75
C TYR A 194 14.80 -0.82 32.37
N LYS A 195 16.10 -0.54 32.56
CA LYS A 195 16.92 -1.19 33.59
C LYS A 195 16.90 -0.36 34.87
N LYS A 196 15.88 -0.51 35.71
CA LYS A 196 16.00 -0.27 37.16
C LYS A 196 15.18 -1.33 37.92
N PRO A 197 15.80 -2.15 38.79
CA PRO A 197 15.08 -3.11 39.60
C PRO A 197 14.29 -2.38 40.71
N TRP A 198 13.03 -2.78 40.90
CA TRP A 198 12.18 -2.31 42.00
C TRP A 198 12.64 -2.95 43.33
N PRO A 199 12.58 -2.26 44.48
CA PRO A 199 13.01 -2.83 45.76
C PRO A 199 12.05 -3.95 46.17
N SER A 200 12.61 -5.10 46.54
CA SER A 200 11.87 -6.20 47.14
C SER A 200 11.32 -5.80 48.51
N CYS A 201 10.00 -5.73 48.66
CA CYS A 201 9.36 -5.70 49.98
C CYS A 201 9.53 -7.07 50.63
N ARG A 202 10.27 -7.12 51.75
CA ARG A 202 10.21 -8.23 52.72
C ARG A 202 9.14 -7.93 53.75
N ASN A 203 8.51 -9.01 54.23
CA ASN A 203 7.51 -9.08 55.32
C ASN A 203 7.88 -8.26 56.55
#